data_AF-A0A543DQJ9-F1
#
_entry.id   AF-A0A543DQJ9-F1
#
_cell.length_a   1.000
_cell.length_b   1.000
_cell.length_c   1.000
_cell.angle_alpha   90.00
_cell.angle_beta   90.00
_cell.angle_gamma   90.00
#
_symmetry.space_group_name_H-M   'P 1'
#
loop_
_entity.id
_entity.type
_entity.pdbx_description
1 polymer ?
#
loop_
_entity_poly.entity_id
_entity_poly.type
_entity_poly.pdbx_seq_one_letter_code
_entity_poly.pdbx_strand_id
1 'polypeptide(L)'
;MTRFADAHNDLLHEVAHRAHEPNPFGRHWLGKMRDGHVALTVCAVACGLEQLPEGGLRVALHQCGAFHRALRENPADLVWARGAGDLAEAEREGRIALVLSMEGVEPFGYSAALLEPFIALGVRMVGLTWNRRNPFADGLQEHDSDGGLSRLGRTLVDALVERHIAIDLAHASPRTVDQVLARAACGHLLVSHAGCRSVYDTSRNLSDAQLTAIAAAGGLIGVMPHPVTLGIGDGGATLDKAVDHLDHARRVVGVDRLAIGADFTRQLVRSGGLHIPPDIIMPEGMAPDAAVEGLEGPHHFPYLADRMQARGWSRAECDAVLHDNLRAFLDGVLDHHEPSCRPSPAGHR
;
A
#
# COMPACT_ATOMS: atom_id res chain seq x y z
N MET A 1 18.78 15.45 -5.28
CA MET A 1 17.50 15.20 -5.97
C MET A 1 16.67 14.33 -5.05
N THR A 2 15.40 14.68 -4.83
CA THR A 2 14.51 13.90 -3.95
C THR A 2 14.27 12.53 -4.58
N ARG A 3 14.49 11.47 -3.80
CA ARG A 3 14.13 10.08 -4.16
C ARG A 3 12.68 9.84 -3.74
N PHE A 4 12.02 8.86 -4.33
CA PHE A 4 10.62 8.55 -4.02
C PHE A 4 10.43 7.10 -3.60
N ALA A 5 9.57 6.90 -2.60
CA ALA A 5 9.15 5.61 -2.11
C ALA A 5 7.62 5.50 -2.20
N ASP A 6 7.13 4.39 -2.75
CA ASP A 6 5.71 4.14 -2.96
C ASP A 6 5.25 2.95 -2.10
N ALA A 7 4.33 3.20 -1.17
CA ALA A 7 3.82 2.20 -0.24
C ALA A 7 2.84 1.21 -0.89
N HIS A 8 2.32 1.49 -2.09
CA HIS A 8 1.37 0.61 -2.76
C HIS A 8 1.35 0.80 -4.28
N ASN A 9 1.66 -0.28 -5.01
CA ASN A 9 1.66 -0.29 -6.46
C ASN A 9 1.17 -1.62 -7.05
N ASP A 10 0.11 -1.57 -7.84
CA ASP A 10 -0.53 -2.72 -8.49
C ASP A 10 0.10 -3.15 -9.82
N LEU A 11 1.34 -2.72 -10.10
CA LEU A 11 2.05 -3.07 -11.34
C LEU A 11 2.07 -4.56 -11.67
N LEU A 12 1.97 -5.44 -10.67
CA LEU A 12 2.02 -6.89 -10.89
C LEU A 12 0.82 -7.41 -11.68
N HIS A 13 -0.32 -6.72 -11.64
CA HIS A 13 -1.46 -7.01 -12.52
C HIS A 13 -1.05 -6.94 -14.00
N GLU A 14 -0.44 -5.84 -14.42
CA GLU A 14 -0.02 -5.66 -15.82
C GLU A 14 1.19 -6.54 -16.17
N VAL A 15 2.18 -6.63 -15.29
CA VAL A 15 3.39 -7.43 -15.57
C VAL A 15 3.03 -8.92 -15.72
N ALA A 16 2.09 -9.44 -14.92
CA ALA A 16 1.58 -10.80 -15.06
C ALA A 16 0.71 -10.96 -16.32
N HIS A 17 -0.17 -10.00 -16.62
CA HIS A 17 -0.97 -10.00 -17.85
C HIS A 17 -0.08 -10.05 -19.12
N ARG A 18 1.03 -9.32 -19.10
CA ARG A 18 2.02 -9.26 -20.18
C ARG A 18 3.10 -10.34 -20.11
N ALA A 19 2.85 -11.45 -19.41
CA ALA A 19 3.86 -12.52 -19.27
C ALA A 19 4.31 -13.13 -20.62
N HIS A 20 3.53 -12.96 -21.68
CA HIS A 20 3.88 -13.37 -23.04
C HIS A 20 4.94 -12.47 -23.71
N GLU A 21 5.16 -11.25 -23.20
CA GLU A 21 6.16 -10.32 -23.70
C GLU A 21 7.56 -10.61 -23.10
N PRO A 22 8.65 -10.30 -23.82
CA PRO A 22 10.00 -10.31 -23.24
C PRO A 22 10.21 -9.08 -22.36
N ASN A 23 10.69 -9.29 -21.13
CA ASN A 23 10.94 -8.25 -20.13
C ASN A 23 9.79 -7.20 -19.98
N PRO A 24 8.58 -7.63 -19.60
CA PRO A 24 7.43 -6.72 -19.48
C PRO A 24 7.67 -5.60 -18.46
N PHE A 25 8.34 -5.89 -17.33
CA PHE A 25 8.66 -4.88 -16.33
C PHE A 25 9.61 -3.80 -16.92
N GLY A 26 10.70 -4.23 -17.56
CA GLY A 26 11.67 -3.32 -18.16
C GLY A 26 11.07 -2.43 -19.25
N ARG A 27 10.13 -2.98 -20.03
CA ARG A 27 9.44 -2.25 -21.12
C ARG A 27 8.44 -1.22 -20.64
N HIS A 28 7.66 -1.53 -19.60
CA HIS A 28 6.47 -0.75 -19.25
C HIS A 28 6.60 0.06 -17.96
N TRP A 29 7.52 -0.31 -17.06
CA TRP A 29 7.65 0.26 -15.71
C TRP A 29 9.03 0.84 -15.41
N LEU A 30 10.12 0.14 -15.76
CA LEU A 30 11.47 0.55 -15.33
C LEU A 30 11.86 1.96 -15.80
N GLY A 31 11.58 2.32 -17.04
CA GLY A 31 11.84 3.67 -17.56
C GLY A 31 11.10 4.74 -16.77
N LYS A 32 9.81 4.54 -16.51
CA LYS A 32 8.97 5.49 -15.76
C LYS A 32 9.42 5.63 -14.31
N MET A 33 9.85 4.53 -13.67
CA MET A 33 10.37 4.59 -12.31
C MET A 33 11.69 5.37 -12.23
N ARG A 34 12.58 5.20 -13.22
CA ARG A 34 13.82 6.00 -13.31
C ARG A 34 13.53 7.48 -13.54
N ASP A 35 12.66 7.80 -14.50
CA ASP A 35 12.25 9.19 -14.79
C ASP A 35 11.54 9.84 -13.59
N GLY A 36 10.91 9.02 -12.75
CA GLY A 36 10.25 9.42 -11.51
C GLY A 36 11.13 9.42 -10.27
N HIS A 37 12.39 9.02 -10.39
CA HIS A 37 13.34 8.94 -9.28
C HIS A 37 12.86 8.02 -8.15
N VAL A 38 12.12 6.97 -8.51
CA VAL A 38 11.64 5.94 -7.58
C VAL A 38 12.84 5.13 -7.09
N ALA A 39 13.04 5.10 -5.78
CA ALA A 39 14.05 4.31 -5.11
C ALA A 39 13.48 3.06 -4.46
N LEU A 40 12.19 3.06 -4.10
CA LEU A 40 11.52 1.98 -3.39
C LEU A 40 10.06 1.90 -3.84
N THR A 41 9.56 0.69 -4.08
CA THR A 41 8.12 0.47 -4.32
C THR A 41 7.68 -0.84 -3.70
N VAL A 42 6.50 -0.81 -3.09
CA VAL A 42 5.80 -2.00 -2.62
C VAL A 42 4.89 -2.50 -3.74
N CYS A 43 5.14 -3.71 -4.22
CA CYS A 43 4.41 -4.36 -5.29
C CYS A 43 3.31 -5.26 -4.69
N ALA A 44 2.06 -4.84 -4.85
CA ALA A 44 0.91 -5.54 -4.29
C ALA A 44 0.48 -6.73 -5.14
N VAL A 45 0.20 -7.85 -4.47
CA VAL A 45 -0.50 -8.99 -5.04
C VAL A 45 -1.96 -8.91 -4.61
N ALA A 46 -2.85 -8.66 -5.58
CA ALA A 46 -4.28 -8.52 -5.34
C ALA A 46 -5.09 -9.49 -6.21
N CYS A 47 -6.33 -9.77 -5.83
CA CYS A 47 -7.26 -10.59 -6.62
C CYS A 47 -8.61 -9.87 -6.77
N GLY A 48 -9.11 -9.83 -8.00
CA GLY A 48 -10.44 -9.34 -8.33
C GLY A 48 -11.53 -10.36 -7.98
N LEU A 49 -12.75 -9.88 -7.75
CA LEU A 49 -13.91 -10.70 -7.40
C LEU A 49 -14.16 -11.82 -8.42
N GLU A 50 -13.98 -11.51 -9.70
CA GLU A 50 -14.22 -12.39 -10.82
C GLU A 50 -13.27 -13.60 -10.87
N GLN A 51 -12.21 -13.58 -10.07
CA GLN A 51 -11.23 -14.66 -9.96
C GLN A 51 -11.49 -15.56 -8.76
N LEU A 52 -12.40 -15.19 -7.87
CA LEU A 52 -12.67 -15.91 -6.62
C LEU A 52 -13.87 -16.89 -6.76
N PRO A 53 -13.89 -17.96 -5.94
CA PRO A 53 -12.82 -18.39 -5.03
C PRO A 53 -11.71 -19.22 -5.71
N GLU A 54 -11.98 -19.96 -6.78
CA GLU A 54 -11.07 -21.00 -7.30
C GLU A 54 -9.79 -20.44 -7.96
N GLY A 55 -9.83 -19.23 -8.49
CA GLY A 55 -8.72 -18.61 -9.21
C GLY A 55 -7.79 -17.77 -8.34
N GLY A 56 -8.18 -17.41 -7.11
CA GLY A 56 -7.42 -16.47 -6.26
C GLY A 56 -5.97 -16.89 -6.03
N LEU A 57 -5.75 -18.13 -5.59
CA LEU A 57 -4.39 -18.67 -5.39
C LEU A 57 -3.56 -18.68 -6.68
N ARG A 58 -4.18 -19.05 -7.82
CA ARG A 58 -3.51 -19.09 -9.12
C ARG A 58 -3.07 -17.68 -9.54
N VAL A 59 -3.94 -16.69 -9.44
CA VAL A 59 -3.65 -15.30 -9.80
C VAL A 59 -2.55 -14.72 -8.90
N ALA A 60 -2.63 -14.95 -7.60
CA ALA A 60 -1.61 -14.51 -6.65
C ALA A 60 -0.22 -15.11 -6.98
N LEU A 61 -0.15 -16.41 -7.27
CA LEU A 61 1.11 -17.06 -7.67
C LEU A 61 1.65 -16.55 -9.01
N HIS A 62 0.78 -16.22 -9.98
CA HIS A 62 1.22 -15.60 -11.24
C HIS A 62 1.86 -14.23 -11.00
N GLN A 63 1.30 -13.41 -10.11
CA GLN A 63 1.86 -12.11 -9.75
C GLN A 63 3.18 -12.24 -8.98
N CYS A 64 3.29 -13.17 -8.02
CA CYS A 64 4.59 -13.48 -7.40
C CYS A 64 5.62 -13.93 -8.45
N GLY A 65 5.22 -14.76 -9.42
CA GLY A 65 6.08 -15.16 -10.53
C GLY A 65 6.54 -13.98 -11.40
N ALA A 66 5.64 -13.04 -11.68
CA ALA A 66 5.94 -11.81 -12.40
C ALA A 66 6.93 -10.91 -11.64
N PHE A 67 6.77 -10.77 -10.33
CA PHE A 67 7.71 -10.07 -9.44
C PHE A 67 9.12 -10.65 -9.52
N HIS A 68 9.25 -11.98 -9.31
CA HIS A 68 10.54 -12.67 -9.39
C HIS A 68 11.16 -12.62 -10.78
N ARG A 69 10.34 -12.65 -11.83
CA ARG A 69 10.81 -12.48 -13.20
C ARG A 69 11.38 -11.09 -13.44
N ALA A 70 10.72 -10.04 -12.96
CA ALA A 70 11.21 -8.66 -13.10
C ALA A 70 12.62 -8.50 -12.51
N LEU A 71 12.85 -9.04 -11.31
CA LEU A 71 14.15 -9.04 -10.64
C LEU A 71 15.23 -9.76 -11.47
N ARG A 72 14.92 -10.95 -12.00
CA ARG A 72 15.88 -11.73 -12.82
C ARG A 72 16.20 -11.08 -14.16
N GLU A 73 15.23 -10.42 -14.79
CA GLU A 73 15.39 -9.79 -16.10
C GLU A 73 16.02 -8.39 -16.02
N ASN A 74 16.04 -7.76 -14.84
CA ASN A 74 16.59 -6.41 -14.64
C ASN A 74 17.53 -6.32 -13.40
N PRO A 75 18.53 -7.22 -13.26
CA PRO A 75 19.34 -7.31 -12.03
C PRO A 75 20.24 -6.10 -11.80
N ALA A 76 20.62 -5.37 -12.85
CA ALA A 76 21.40 -4.14 -12.74
C ALA A 76 20.59 -2.97 -12.13
N ASP A 77 19.27 -3.10 -12.10
CA ASP A 77 18.35 -2.01 -11.80
C ASP A 77 17.48 -2.25 -10.58
N LEU A 78 17.19 -3.50 -10.25
CA LEU A 78 16.23 -3.86 -9.22
C LEU A 78 16.87 -4.69 -8.13
N VAL A 79 16.61 -4.36 -6.87
CA VAL A 79 16.95 -5.16 -5.69
C VAL A 79 15.66 -5.75 -5.12
N TRP A 80 15.71 -7.02 -4.71
CA TRP A 80 14.64 -7.61 -3.93
C TRP A 80 14.86 -7.29 -2.45
N ALA A 81 14.02 -6.42 -1.88
CA ALA A 81 14.08 -6.09 -0.47
C ALA A 81 13.24 -7.09 0.35
N ARG A 82 13.94 -8.00 1.03
CA ARG A 82 13.34 -9.13 1.78
C ARG A 82 13.96 -9.38 3.15
N GLY A 83 15.04 -8.68 3.48
CA GLY A 83 15.69 -8.78 4.77
C GLY A 83 16.64 -7.62 5.02
N ALA A 84 17.35 -7.75 6.14
CA ALA A 84 18.19 -6.71 6.68
C ALA A 84 19.24 -6.18 5.69
N GLY A 85 19.32 -4.86 5.57
CA GLY A 85 20.32 -4.19 4.74
C GLY A 85 20.02 -4.13 3.24
N ASP A 86 19.00 -4.84 2.72
CA ASP A 86 18.68 -4.82 1.29
C ASP A 86 18.32 -3.41 0.80
N LEU A 87 17.63 -2.62 1.62
CA LEU A 87 17.28 -1.23 1.30
C LEU A 87 18.53 -0.33 1.24
N ALA A 88 19.45 -0.49 2.19
CA ALA A 88 20.71 0.24 2.20
C ALA A 88 21.61 -0.15 1.02
N GLU A 89 21.60 -1.43 0.61
CA GLU A 89 22.26 -1.90 -0.60
C GLU A 89 21.69 -1.22 -1.84
N ALA A 90 20.36 -1.22 -2.00
CA ALA A 90 19.70 -0.58 -3.14
C ALA A 90 20.06 0.90 -3.24
N GLU A 91 20.06 1.62 -2.11
CA GLU A 91 20.41 3.03 -2.05
C GLU A 91 21.88 3.31 -2.44
N ARG A 92 22.80 2.46 -1.97
CA ARG A 92 24.24 2.53 -2.26
C ARG A 92 24.53 2.25 -3.73
N GLU A 93 23.81 1.31 -4.33
CA GLU A 93 24.00 0.89 -5.73
C GLU A 93 23.18 1.72 -6.73
N GLY A 94 22.28 2.59 -6.24
CA GLY A 94 21.39 3.35 -7.10
C GLY A 94 20.35 2.49 -7.82
N ARG A 95 19.98 1.36 -7.21
CA ARG A 95 18.97 0.41 -7.70
C ARG A 95 17.63 0.68 -7.03
N ILE A 96 16.55 0.27 -7.67
CA ILE A 96 15.18 0.37 -7.16
C ILE A 96 14.90 -0.86 -6.29
N ALA A 97 14.58 -0.64 -5.03
CA ALA A 97 14.14 -1.71 -4.14
C ALA A 97 12.68 -2.07 -4.41
N LEU A 98 12.41 -3.36 -4.61
CA LEU A 98 11.07 -3.92 -4.70
C LEU A 98 10.75 -4.72 -3.43
N VAL A 99 9.64 -4.40 -2.78
CA VAL A 99 9.08 -5.17 -1.65
C VAL A 99 7.81 -5.85 -2.14
N LEU A 100 7.62 -7.14 -1.83
CA LEU A 100 6.40 -7.87 -2.19
C LEU A 100 5.38 -7.78 -1.06
N SER A 101 4.15 -7.41 -1.38
CA SER A 101 3.02 -7.39 -0.44
C SER A 101 1.82 -8.18 -0.95
N MET A 102 0.85 -8.40 -0.06
CA MET A 102 -0.48 -8.89 -0.41
C MET A 102 -1.54 -7.85 -0.06
N GLU A 103 -2.42 -7.55 -0.99
CA GLU A 103 -3.61 -6.73 -0.77
C GLU A 103 -4.83 -7.65 -0.75
N GLY A 104 -5.22 -8.04 0.46
CA GLY A 104 -6.24 -9.05 0.68
C GLY A 104 -5.67 -10.47 0.69
N VAL A 105 -6.16 -11.28 1.63
CA VAL A 105 -5.77 -12.70 1.76
C VAL A 105 -6.84 -13.66 1.24
N GLU A 106 -7.69 -13.21 0.31
CA GLU A 106 -8.63 -14.07 -0.41
C GLU A 106 -7.96 -15.31 -1.05
N PRO A 107 -6.72 -15.23 -1.58
CA PRO A 107 -5.98 -16.40 -2.04
C PRO A 107 -5.79 -17.52 -1.00
N PHE A 108 -5.96 -17.22 0.30
CA PHE A 108 -5.78 -18.20 1.37
C PHE A 108 -7.02 -19.06 1.61
N GLY A 109 -8.20 -18.64 1.10
CA GLY A 109 -9.46 -19.29 1.38
C GLY A 109 -9.69 -19.42 2.90
N TYR A 110 -9.80 -20.66 3.40
CA TYR A 110 -9.94 -20.95 4.83
C TYR A 110 -8.64 -21.47 5.49
N SER A 111 -7.49 -21.29 4.84
CA SER A 111 -6.21 -21.85 5.29
C SER A 111 -5.19 -20.76 5.61
N ALA A 112 -5.09 -20.37 6.88
CA ALA A 112 -4.03 -19.46 7.36
C ALA A 112 -2.62 -20.00 7.09
N ALA A 113 -2.46 -21.32 6.94
CA ALA A 113 -1.19 -21.96 6.63
C ALA A 113 -0.61 -21.54 5.27
N LEU A 114 -1.42 -20.95 4.37
CA LEU A 114 -0.92 -20.38 3.12
C LEU A 114 -0.06 -19.13 3.34
N LEU A 115 -0.05 -18.53 4.54
CA LEU A 115 0.92 -17.48 4.86
C LEU A 115 2.38 -17.96 4.66
N GLU A 116 2.72 -19.18 5.06
CA GLU A 116 4.09 -19.72 4.98
C GLU A 116 4.68 -19.73 3.56
N PRO A 117 4.00 -20.31 2.54
CA PRO A 117 4.52 -20.27 1.18
C PRO A 117 4.61 -18.84 0.64
N PHE A 118 3.72 -17.91 1.01
CA PHE A 118 3.83 -16.52 0.57
C PHE A 118 5.01 -15.77 1.24
N ILE A 119 5.30 -16.05 2.52
CA ILE A 119 6.53 -15.56 3.18
C ILE A 119 7.78 -16.10 2.46
N ALA A 120 7.77 -17.40 2.10
CA ALA A 120 8.87 -18.03 1.35
C ALA A 120 9.03 -17.42 -0.06
N LEU A 121 7.93 -16.99 -0.69
CA LEU A 121 7.94 -16.23 -1.94
C LEU A 121 8.38 -14.77 -1.77
N GLY A 122 8.52 -14.27 -0.53
CA GLY A 122 9.06 -12.94 -0.26
C GLY A 122 8.10 -11.90 0.27
N VAL A 123 6.87 -12.27 0.60
CA VAL A 123 5.90 -11.32 1.15
C VAL A 123 6.41 -10.76 2.49
N ARG A 124 6.37 -9.43 2.64
CA ARG A 124 6.78 -8.70 3.86
C ARG A 124 5.74 -7.72 4.38
N MET A 125 4.62 -7.60 3.67
CA MET A 125 3.49 -6.79 4.07
C MET A 125 2.19 -7.47 3.63
N VAL A 126 1.18 -7.50 4.50
CA VAL A 126 -0.10 -8.18 4.26
C VAL A 126 -1.25 -7.31 4.72
N GLY A 127 -2.11 -6.93 3.78
CA GLY A 127 -3.47 -6.46 4.05
C GLY A 127 -4.41 -7.66 4.17
N LEU A 128 -5.20 -7.71 5.25
CA LEU A 128 -6.09 -8.86 5.49
C LEU A 128 -7.24 -8.92 4.49
N THR A 129 -7.69 -7.78 3.99
CA THR A 129 -8.89 -7.67 3.15
C THR A 129 -8.64 -6.73 2.00
N TRP A 130 -9.31 -6.95 0.87
CA TRP A 130 -9.71 -5.85 0.00
C TRP A 130 -11.02 -5.24 0.51
N ASN A 131 -11.85 -4.65 -0.34
CA ASN A 131 -13.13 -4.05 0.09
C ASN A 131 -14.14 -5.07 0.65
N ARG A 132 -14.05 -6.32 0.23
CA ARG A 132 -14.99 -7.41 0.53
C ARG A 132 -14.70 -8.12 1.85
N ARG A 133 -15.70 -8.84 2.38
CA ARG A 133 -15.49 -9.86 3.42
C ARG A 133 -14.73 -11.05 2.86
N ASN A 134 -13.81 -11.59 3.66
CA ASN A 134 -13.24 -12.91 3.43
C ASN A 134 -13.26 -13.74 4.74
N PRO A 135 -12.81 -15.01 4.75
CA PRO A 135 -12.85 -15.85 5.95
C PRO A 135 -12.08 -15.31 7.16
N PHE A 136 -11.19 -14.34 6.96
CA PHE A 136 -10.33 -13.77 7.99
C PHE A 136 -10.93 -12.50 8.59
N ALA A 137 -11.44 -11.59 7.75
CA ALA A 137 -11.96 -10.31 8.24
C ALA A 137 -12.95 -9.62 7.30
N ASP A 138 -13.57 -8.57 7.83
CA ASP A 138 -14.48 -7.69 7.10
C ASP A 138 -13.72 -6.49 6.51
N GLY A 139 -13.84 -6.33 5.19
CA GLY A 139 -13.33 -5.18 4.44
C GLY A 139 -14.27 -3.97 4.48
N LEU A 140 -13.86 -2.87 3.85
CA LEU A 140 -14.55 -1.58 3.91
C LEU A 140 -16.01 -1.60 3.43
N GLN A 141 -16.39 -2.45 2.48
CA GLN A 141 -17.78 -2.55 2.03
C GLN A 141 -18.69 -3.31 3.01
N GLU A 142 -18.13 -3.86 4.08
CA GLU A 142 -18.83 -4.55 5.15
C GLU A 142 -18.80 -3.73 6.45
N HIS A 143 -18.61 -2.41 6.33
CA HIS A 143 -18.51 -1.48 7.47
C HIS A 143 -19.81 -1.38 8.28
N ASP A 144 -20.95 -1.73 7.69
CA ASP A 144 -22.25 -1.84 8.32
C ASP A 144 -22.43 -3.18 9.06
N SER A 145 -21.52 -4.13 8.84
CA SER A 145 -21.49 -5.40 9.54
C SER A 145 -20.69 -5.28 10.85
N ASP A 146 -21.21 -5.86 11.92
CA ASP A 146 -20.55 -5.89 13.22
C ASP A 146 -19.56 -7.06 13.36
N GLY A 147 -18.97 -7.55 12.27
CA GLY A 147 -18.11 -8.74 12.29
C GLY A 147 -16.67 -8.44 12.71
N GLY A 148 -15.91 -7.72 11.88
CA GLY A 148 -14.49 -7.44 12.09
C GLY A 148 -13.61 -8.67 11.81
N LEU A 149 -12.68 -9.01 12.72
CA LEU A 149 -11.85 -10.22 12.65
C LEU A 149 -12.61 -11.49 13.04
N SER A 150 -12.53 -12.51 12.19
CA SER A 150 -12.98 -13.85 12.54
C SER A 150 -12.03 -14.53 13.55
N ARG A 151 -12.35 -15.77 13.99
CA ARG A 151 -11.37 -16.60 14.72
C ARG A 151 -10.10 -16.85 13.90
N LEU A 152 -10.27 -17.12 12.60
CA LEU A 152 -9.16 -17.37 11.69
C LEU A 152 -8.35 -16.09 11.45
N GLY A 153 -9.02 -14.94 11.33
CA GLY A 153 -8.35 -13.64 11.22
C GLY A 153 -7.49 -13.31 12.42
N ARG A 154 -7.97 -13.56 13.64
CA ARG A 154 -7.17 -13.37 14.86
C ARG A 154 -5.91 -14.22 14.87
N THR A 155 -5.99 -15.49 14.47
CA THR A 155 -4.82 -16.36 14.33
C THR A 155 -3.86 -15.84 13.27
N LEU A 156 -4.37 -15.34 12.15
CA LEU A 156 -3.53 -14.76 11.11
C LEU A 156 -2.80 -13.50 11.60
N VAL A 157 -3.48 -12.59 12.31
CA VAL A 157 -2.86 -11.40 12.91
C VAL A 157 -1.73 -11.78 13.86
N ASP A 158 -1.93 -12.77 14.73
CA ASP A 158 -0.88 -13.24 15.64
C ASP A 158 0.35 -13.75 14.87
N ALA A 159 0.11 -14.54 13.82
CA ALA A 159 1.19 -15.07 12.98
C ALA A 159 1.95 -13.97 12.23
N LEU A 160 1.27 -12.91 11.78
CA LEU A 160 1.94 -11.76 11.15
C LEU A 160 2.83 -11.01 12.14
N VAL A 161 2.35 -10.80 13.38
CA VAL A 161 3.13 -10.17 14.45
C VAL A 161 4.35 -11.02 14.83
N GLU A 162 4.16 -12.33 15.06
CA GLU A 162 5.25 -13.27 15.41
C GLU A 162 6.37 -13.31 14.36
N ARG A 163 6.02 -13.05 13.09
CA ARG A 163 6.95 -13.13 11.95
C ARG A 163 7.47 -11.77 11.51
N HIS A 164 7.14 -10.70 12.23
CA HIS A 164 7.50 -9.33 11.88
C HIS A 164 7.07 -8.96 10.45
N ILE A 165 5.92 -9.46 10.01
CA ILE A 165 5.32 -9.07 8.72
C ILE A 165 4.47 -7.83 8.97
N ALA A 166 4.63 -6.81 8.13
CA ALA A 166 3.84 -5.61 8.24
C ALA A 166 2.35 -5.90 7.99
N ILE A 167 1.48 -5.38 8.83
CA ILE A 167 0.03 -5.52 8.70
C ILE A 167 -0.50 -4.21 8.12
N ASP A 168 -1.02 -4.31 6.89
CA ASP A 168 -1.65 -3.20 6.20
C ASP A 168 -3.15 -3.15 6.53
N LEU A 169 -3.58 -1.97 6.96
CA LEU A 169 -4.94 -1.65 7.37
C LEU A 169 -5.73 -0.95 6.25
N ALA A 170 -5.11 -0.71 5.08
CA ALA A 170 -5.84 -0.34 3.88
C ALA A 170 -6.97 -1.35 3.62
N HIS A 171 -8.11 -0.85 3.13
CA HIS A 171 -9.32 -1.63 2.85
C HIS A 171 -10.00 -2.37 4.02
N ALA A 172 -9.45 -2.37 5.23
CA ALA A 172 -10.10 -2.98 6.40
C ALA A 172 -11.32 -2.16 6.85
N SER A 173 -12.40 -2.83 7.27
CA SER A 173 -13.52 -2.15 7.94
C SER A 173 -13.05 -1.45 9.23
N PRO A 174 -13.75 -0.40 9.70
CA PRO A 174 -13.40 0.27 10.96
C PRO A 174 -13.27 -0.70 12.14
N ARG A 175 -14.17 -1.68 12.25
CA ARG A 175 -14.12 -2.69 13.30
C ARG A 175 -12.92 -3.63 13.16
N THR A 176 -12.54 -4.00 11.94
CA THR A 176 -11.31 -4.76 11.69
C THR A 176 -10.08 -3.95 12.11
N VAL A 177 -10.02 -2.66 11.76
CA VAL A 177 -8.94 -1.75 12.18
C VAL A 177 -8.81 -1.73 13.70
N ASP A 178 -9.90 -1.45 14.43
CA ASP A 178 -9.89 -1.36 15.89
C ASP A 178 -9.39 -2.67 16.54
N GLN A 179 -9.86 -3.81 16.03
CA GLN A 179 -9.47 -5.12 16.55
C GLN A 179 -8.02 -5.49 16.23
N VAL A 180 -7.49 -5.11 15.06
CA VAL A 180 -6.07 -5.29 14.73
C VAL A 180 -5.21 -4.38 15.60
N LEU A 181 -5.55 -3.09 15.75
CA LEU A 181 -4.81 -2.15 16.61
C LEU A 181 -4.74 -2.65 18.06
N ALA A 182 -5.84 -3.17 18.59
CA ALA A 182 -5.89 -3.72 19.95
C ALA A 182 -5.06 -5.01 20.11
N ARG A 183 -4.94 -5.82 19.05
CA ARG A 183 -4.27 -7.13 19.07
C ARG A 183 -2.79 -7.06 18.72
N ALA A 184 -2.41 -6.14 17.84
CA ALA A 184 -1.07 -6.01 17.27
C ALA A 184 -0.36 -4.73 17.74
N ALA A 185 -0.54 -4.35 19.01
CA ALA A 185 0.05 -3.14 19.59
C ALA A 185 1.59 -3.07 19.49
N CYS A 186 2.26 -4.21 19.31
CA CYS A 186 3.71 -4.33 19.07
C CYS A 186 4.03 -4.82 17.65
N GLY A 187 3.11 -4.68 16.70
CA GLY A 187 3.30 -5.05 15.30
C GLY A 187 3.74 -3.87 14.43
N HIS A 188 4.27 -4.16 13.24
CA HIS A 188 4.49 -3.14 12.21
C HIS A 188 3.18 -2.85 11.50
N LEU A 189 2.54 -1.73 11.85
CA LEU A 189 1.24 -1.35 11.32
C LEU A 189 1.39 -0.22 10.30
N LEU A 190 0.61 -0.28 9.23
CA LEU A 190 0.47 0.85 8.33
C LEU A 190 -0.92 0.87 7.69
N VAL A 191 -1.29 2.00 7.12
CA VAL A 191 -2.24 2.06 6.00
C VAL A 191 -1.41 2.42 4.78
N SER A 192 -1.23 1.50 3.85
CA SER A 192 -0.36 1.72 2.69
C SER A 192 -0.91 2.80 1.75
N HIS A 193 -2.22 2.90 1.59
CA HIS A 193 -2.85 3.90 0.73
C HIS A 193 -4.28 4.24 1.22
N ALA A 194 -4.53 5.50 1.56
CA ALA A 194 -5.87 6.06 1.85
C ALA A 194 -5.87 7.60 1.78
N GLY A 195 -7.02 8.24 1.90
CA GLY A 195 -7.12 9.69 2.10
C GLY A 195 -7.71 10.07 3.46
N CYS A 196 -8.12 11.33 3.61
CA CYS A 196 -8.67 11.91 4.84
C CYS A 196 -10.15 12.26 4.63
N ARG A 197 -11.05 11.72 5.47
CA ARG A 197 -12.50 11.98 5.36
C ARG A 197 -12.86 13.45 5.55
N SER A 198 -12.09 14.15 6.38
CA SER A 198 -12.23 15.58 6.62
C SER A 198 -11.89 16.46 5.40
N VAL A 199 -11.27 15.89 4.37
CA VAL A 199 -11.00 16.58 3.09
C VAL A 199 -11.98 16.12 2.01
N TYR A 200 -12.17 14.81 1.86
CA TYR A 200 -13.19 14.22 0.99
C TYR A 200 -13.87 13.05 1.70
N ASP A 201 -15.18 13.17 1.93
CA ASP A 201 -15.91 12.17 2.70
C ASP A 201 -16.30 10.97 1.83
N THR A 202 -15.51 9.90 1.94
CA THR A 202 -15.77 8.59 1.32
C THR A 202 -15.33 7.50 2.28
N SER A 203 -15.94 6.32 2.19
CA SER A 203 -15.57 5.15 3.00
C SER A 203 -14.13 4.70 2.76
N ARG A 204 -13.53 5.04 1.61
CA ARG A 204 -12.12 4.74 1.33
C ARG A 204 -11.14 5.59 2.16
N ASN A 205 -11.59 6.70 2.74
CA ASN A 205 -10.76 7.61 3.50
C ASN A 205 -10.83 7.32 5.01
N LEU A 206 -9.77 7.69 5.73
CA LEU A 206 -9.68 7.56 7.18
C LEU A 206 -10.31 8.78 7.86
N SER A 207 -11.04 8.53 8.96
CA SER A 207 -11.42 9.60 9.89
C SER A 207 -10.23 10.08 10.72
N ASP A 208 -10.30 11.30 11.25
CA ASP A 208 -9.26 11.85 12.15
C ASP A 208 -9.01 10.92 13.36
N ALA A 209 -10.08 10.31 13.90
CA ALA A 209 -9.96 9.33 14.98
C ALA A 209 -9.13 8.09 14.57
N GLN A 210 -9.35 7.57 13.37
CA GLN A 210 -8.55 6.45 12.83
C GLN A 210 -7.11 6.88 12.56
N LEU A 211 -6.89 8.05 11.96
CA LEU A 211 -5.54 8.60 11.74
C LEU A 211 -4.77 8.67 13.07
N THR A 212 -5.38 9.28 14.10
CA THR A 212 -4.78 9.37 15.44
C THR A 212 -4.52 8.00 16.06
N ALA A 213 -5.46 7.05 15.96
CA ALA A 213 -5.32 5.72 16.55
C ALA A 213 -4.18 4.92 15.90
N ILE A 214 -4.08 4.96 14.55
CA ILE A 214 -3.00 4.30 13.80
C ILE A 214 -1.65 4.92 14.16
N ALA A 215 -1.56 6.25 14.17
CA ALA A 215 -0.32 6.94 14.53
C ALA A 215 0.09 6.69 15.99
N ALA A 216 -0.86 6.61 16.92
CA ALA A 216 -0.61 6.30 18.33
C ALA A 216 -0.09 4.87 18.52
N ALA A 217 -0.47 3.93 17.65
CA ALA A 217 0.09 2.59 17.58
C ALA A 217 1.46 2.52 16.87
N GLY A 218 2.04 3.68 16.53
CA GLY A 218 3.32 3.77 15.82
C GLY A 218 3.23 3.55 14.31
N GLY A 219 2.01 3.45 13.76
CA GLY A 219 1.79 3.12 12.36
C GLY A 219 2.09 4.27 11.39
N LEU A 220 2.33 3.90 10.13
CA LEU A 220 2.55 4.81 9.01
C LEU A 220 1.27 4.98 8.18
N ILE A 221 1.04 6.17 7.62
CA ILE A 221 -0.14 6.49 6.80
C ILE A 221 0.31 6.94 5.42
N GLY A 222 0.11 6.09 4.42
CA GLY A 222 0.30 6.40 3.03
C GLY A 222 -0.89 7.20 2.48
N VAL A 223 -0.66 8.46 2.13
CA VAL A 223 -1.67 9.28 1.46
C VAL A 223 -1.75 8.86 0.00
N MET A 224 -2.98 8.60 -0.44
CA MET A 224 -3.29 8.14 -1.78
C MET A 224 -3.77 9.29 -2.67
N PRO A 225 -2.96 9.76 -3.62
CA PRO A 225 -3.35 10.78 -4.59
C PRO A 225 -4.10 10.15 -5.77
N HIS A 226 -5.27 9.57 -5.51
CA HIS A 226 -6.11 8.90 -6.51
C HIS A 226 -7.53 9.49 -6.53
N PRO A 227 -8.24 9.55 -7.68
CA PRO A 227 -9.57 10.14 -7.73
C PRO A 227 -10.60 9.52 -6.77
N VAL A 228 -10.45 8.24 -6.41
CA VAL A 228 -11.30 7.56 -5.41
C VAL A 228 -11.23 8.25 -4.04
N THR A 229 -10.07 8.76 -3.65
CA THR A 229 -9.82 9.38 -2.34
C THR A 229 -9.86 10.90 -2.38
N LEU A 230 -9.62 11.52 -3.53
CA LEU A 230 -9.63 12.98 -3.70
C LEU A 230 -10.98 13.53 -4.20
N GLY A 231 -11.82 12.66 -4.78
CA GLY A 231 -13.09 13.03 -5.42
C GLY A 231 -12.92 13.61 -6.82
N ILE A 232 -14.02 13.55 -7.59
CA ILE A 232 -14.10 13.96 -9.01
C ILE A 232 -15.08 15.11 -9.28
N GLY A 233 -15.57 15.78 -8.22
CA GLY A 233 -16.48 16.92 -8.33
C GLY A 233 -15.81 18.16 -8.95
N ASP A 234 -16.41 19.35 -8.78
CA ASP A 234 -15.91 20.59 -9.36
C ASP A 234 -14.39 20.77 -9.11
N GLY A 235 -13.64 20.89 -10.21
CA GLY A 235 -12.17 20.97 -10.22
C GLY A 235 -11.41 19.65 -10.40
N GLY A 236 -12.08 18.50 -10.43
CA GLY A 236 -11.48 17.18 -10.70
C GLY A 236 -10.50 16.72 -9.61
N ALA A 237 -9.81 15.61 -9.85
CA ALA A 237 -8.74 15.12 -8.97
C ALA A 237 -7.41 15.78 -9.37
N THR A 238 -6.81 16.58 -8.48
CA THR A 238 -5.64 17.41 -8.78
C THR A 238 -4.51 17.19 -7.78
N LEU A 239 -3.29 17.59 -8.16
CA LEU A 239 -2.16 17.65 -7.24
C LEU A 239 -2.45 18.53 -6.01
N ASP A 240 -3.20 19.63 -6.17
CA ASP A 240 -3.57 20.48 -5.03
C ASP A 240 -4.45 19.74 -4.03
N LYS A 241 -5.41 18.92 -4.49
CA LYS A 241 -6.21 18.08 -3.58
C LYS A 241 -5.37 17.01 -2.90
N ALA A 242 -4.40 16.42 -3.60
CA ALA A 242 -3.44 15.52 -2.96
C ALA A 242 -2.66 16.22 -1.83
N VAL A 243 -2.22 17.47 -2.06
CA VAL A 243 -1.56 18.28 -1.04
C VAL A 243 -2.53 18.68 0.09
N ASP A 244 -3.82 18.92 -0.18
CA ASP A 244 -4.81 19.19 0.87
C ASP A 244 -4.96 18.01 1.84
N HIS A 245 -4.92 16.78 1.32
CA HIS A 245 -4.90 15.56 2.14
C HIS A 245 -3.62 15.46 2.98
N LEU A 246 -2.46 15.74 2.39
CA LEU A 246 -1.18 15.78 3.11
C LEU A 246 -1.16 16.87 4.20
N ASP A 247 -1.63 18.07 3.89
CA ASP A 247 -1.74 19.20 4.82
C ASP A 247 -2.64 18.84 6.00
N HIS A 248 -3.78 18.20 5.72
CA HIS A 248 -4.69 17.75 6.77
C HIS A 248 -4.05 16.66 7.63
N ALA A 249 -3.55 15.58 7.04
CA ALA A 249 -2.95 14.47 7.77
C ALA A 249 -1.75 14.94 8.62
N ARG A 250 -0.90 15.83 8.09
CA ARG A 250 0.20 16.47 8.81
C ARG A 250 -0.27 17.20 10.07
N ARG A 251 -1.41 17.91 10.02
CA ARG A 251 -1.96 18.59 11.20
C ARG A 251 -2.48 17.61 12.26
N VAL A 252 -3.00 16.45 11.85
CA VAL A 252 -3.61 15.47 12.77
C VAL A 252 -2.56 14.58 13.43
N VAL A 253 -1.60 14.06 12.66
CA VAL A 253 -0.66 13.02 13.12
C VAL A 253 0.82 13.41 13.07
N GLY A 254 1.15 14.57 12.48
CA GLY A 254 2.52 14.99 12.26
C GLY A 254 3.15 14.40 11.00
N VAL A 255 4.22 15.02 10.51
CA VAL A 255 4.87 14.67 9.24
C VAL A 255 5.56 13.30 9.28
N ASP A 256 6.12 12.89 10.42
CA ASP A 256 6.88 11.63 10.59
C ASP A 256 6.01 10.37 10.48
N ARG A 257 4.68 10.54 10.39
CA ARG A 257 3.70 9.46 10.25
C ARG A 257 3.13 9.33 8.85
N LEU A 258 3.60 10.15 7.91
CA LEU A 258 3.06 10.19 6.55
C LEU A 258 4.01 9.55 5.55
N ALA A 259 3.42 8.91 4.54
CA ALA A 259 4.07 8.41 3.35
C ALA A 259 3.17 8.65 2.13
N ILE A 260 3.60 8.21 0.95
CA ILE A 260 2.75 8.10 -0.25
C ILE A 260 2.50 6.63 -0.56
N GLY A 261 1.24 6.30 -0.88
CA GLY A 261 0.86 5.06 -1.56
C GLY A 261 0.05 5.41 -2.78
N ALA A 262 0.68 5.40 -3.95
CA ALA A 262 0.18 6.14 -5.10
C ALA A 262 -1.04 5.50 -5.77
N ASP A 263 -1.13 4.16 -5.75
CA ASP A 263 -2.22 3.39 -6.37
C ASP A 263 -2.42 3.76 -7.85
N PHE A 264 -1.35 3.64 -8.65
CA PHE A 264 -1.36 4.00 -10.07
C PHE A 264 -2.16 3.00 -10.93
N THR A 265 -3.45 3.27 -11.12
CA THR A 265 -4.36 2.36 -11.84
C THR A 265 -4.49 2.63 -13.34
N ARG A 266 -4.31 3.88 -13.81
CA ARG A 266 -4.59 4.27 -15.23
C ARG A 266 -3.90 3.38 -16.26
N GLN A 267 -2.61 3.10 -16.06
CA GLN A 267 -1.86 2.23 -16.97
C GLN A 267 -2.36 0.78 -16.95
N LEU A 268 -2.74 0.28 -15.77
CA LEU A 268 -3.24 -1.08 -15.59
C LEU A 268 -4.58 -1.26 -16.32
N VAL A 269 -5.46 -0.27 -16.22
CA VAL A 269 -6.76 -0.27 -16.89
C VAL A 269 -6.59 -0.16 -18.42
N ARG A 270 -5.76 0.78 -18.90
CA ARG A 270 -5.54 0.98 -20.34
C ARG A 270 -4.83 -0.19 -21.03
N SER A 271 -4.01 -0.93 -20.30
CA SER A 271 -3.35 -2.13 -20.81
C SER A 271 -4.24 -3.36 -20.84
N GLY A 272 -5.37 -3.36 -20.12
CA GLY A 272 -6.19 -4.54 -19.86
C GLY A 272 -5.61 -5.46 -18.78
N GLY A 273 -4.55 -5.04 -18.08
CA GLY A 273 -3.97 -5.78 -16.96
C GLY A 273 -4.84 -5.76 -15.70
N LEU A 274 -5.64 -4.70 -15.52
CA LEU A 274 -6.63 -4.57 -14.47
C LEU A 274 -8.02 -4.35 -15.07
N HIS A 275 -8.94 -5.27 -14.76
CA HIS A 275 -10.37 -5.06 -14.98
C HIS A 275 -10.96 -4.44 -13.72
N ILE A 276 -11.78 -3.40 -13.86
CA ILE A 276 -12.41 -2.75 -12.70
C ILE A 276 -13.33 -3.77 -12.00
N PRO A 277 -13.04 -4.13 -10.73
CA PRO A 277 -13.88 -5.08 -10.02
C PRO A 277 -15.27 -4.50 -9.78
N PRO A 278 -16.34 -5.31 -9.80
CA PRO A 278 -17.71 -4.82 -9.62
C PRO A 278 -17.97 -4.24 -8.22
N ASP A 279 -17.13 -4.58 -7.24
CA ASP A 279 -17.21 -4.11 -5.85
C ASP A 279 -16.10 -3.09 -5.51
N ILE A 280 -15.62 -2.37 -6.53
CA ILE A 280 -14.81 -1.17 -6.31
C ILE A 280 -15.62 -0.06 -5.63
N ILE A 281 -14.97 0.71 -4.75
CA ILE A 281 -15.51 1.97 -4.25
C ILE A 281 -15.19 3.04 -5.28
N MET A 282 -16.15 3.36 -6.16
CA MET A 282 -15.95 4.32 -7.24
C MET A 282 -16.97 5.47 -7.14
N PRO A 283 -16.53 6.74 -7.11
CA PRO A 283 -17.41 7.89 -7.21
C PRO A 283 -18.30 7.86 -8.47
N GLU A 284 -19.55 8.30 -8.36
CA GLU A 284 -20.47 8.38 -9.49
C GLU A 284 -19.90 9.28 -10.60
N GLY A 285 -19.87 8.77 -11.84
CA GLY A 285 -19.34 9.50 -13.00
C GLY A 285 -17.82 9.40 -13.19
N MET A 286 -17.09 8.70 -12.33
CA MET A 286 -15.65 8.48 -12.50
C MET A 286 -15.38 7.54 -13.68
N ALA A 287 -14.45 7.94 -14.55
CA ALA A 287 -13.97 7.08 -15.63
C ALA A 287 -13.10 5.93 -15.05
N PRO A 288 -13.17 4.71 -15.62
CA PRO A 288 -12.36 3.57 -15.18
C PRO A 288 -10.86 3.83 -15.08
N ASP A 289 -10.30 4.64 -15.98
CA ASP A 289 -8.87 4.98 -16.04
C ASP A 289 -8.57 6.39 -15.52
N ALA A 290 -9.47 6.96 -14.70
CA ALA A 290 -9.27 8.26 -14.11
C ALA A 290 -8.00 8.26 -13.24
N ALA A 291 -7.24 9.36 -13.31
CA ALA A 291 -6.03 9.58 -12.54
C ALA A 291 -5.95 11.06 -12.18
N VAL A 292 -5.05 11.40 -11.26
CA VAL A 292 -4.69 12.80 -10.99
C VAL A 292 -3.88 13.34 -12.17
N GLU A 293 -4.31 14.47 -12.72
CA GLU A 293 -3.59 15.13 -13.80
C GLU A 293 -2.19 15.55 -13.33
N GLY A 294 -1.16 15.15 -14.06
CA GLY A 294 0.23 15.37 -13.67
C GLY A 294 0.70 14.43 -12.54
N LEU A 295 -0.02 13.32 -12.30
CA LEU A 295 0.41 12.22 -11.44
C LEU A 295 -0.18 10.87 -11.91
N GLU A 296 -0.15 10.63 -13.21
CA GLU A 296 -0.70 9.41 -13.85
C GLU A 296 0.17 8.16 -13.67
N GLY A 297 1.41 8.31 -13.21
CA GLY A 297 2.35 7.21 -13.03
C GLY A 297 3.62 7.67 -12.31
N PRO A 298 4.55 6.74 -12.05
CA PRO A 298 5.70 7.01 -11.19
C PRO A 298 6.63 8.12 -11.73
N HIS A 299 6.72 8.28 -13.05
CA HIS A 299 7.48 9.35 -13.71
C HIS A 299 7.05 10.78 -13.32
N HIS A 300 5.87 10.94 -12.72
CA HIS A 300 5.34 12.24 -12.30
C HIS A 300 5.51 12.54 -10.81
N PHE A 301 6.14 11.66 -10.03
CA PHE A 301 6.44 11.95 -8.63
C PHE A 301 7.16 13.29 -8.39
N PRO A 302 8.13 13.73 -9.23
CA PRO A 302 8.71 15.07 -9.11
C PRO A 302 7.68 16.20 -9.12
N TYR A 303 6.57 16.05 -9.86
CA TYR A 303 5.53 17.08 -9.92
C TYR A 303 4.78 17.20 -8.60
N LEU A 304 4.54 16.09 -7.89
CA LEU A 304 3.98 16.14 -6.53
C LEU A 304 4.92 16.88 -5.58
N ALA A 305 6.22 16.60 -5.62
CA ALA A 305 7.21 17.29 -4.79
C ALA A 305 7.25 18.80 -5.06
N ASP A 306 7.26 19.20 -6.33
CA ASP A 306 7.23 20.61 -6.74
C ASP A 306 5.95 21.29 -6.24
N ARG A 307 4.79 20.61 -6.32
CA ARG A 307 3.52 21.14 -5.82
C ARG A 307 3.49 21.25 -4.29
N MET A 308 4.03 20.29 -3.55
CA MET A 308 4.18 20.39 -2.09
C MET A 308 5.04 21.60 -1.70
N GLN A 309 6.18 21.80 -2.37
CA GLN A 309 7.07 22.95 -2.12
C GLN A 309 6.39 24.28 -2.46
N ALA A 310 5.68 24.36 -3.59
CA ALA A 310 4.90 25.53 -3.96
C ALA A 310 3.79 25.87 -2.93
N ARG A 311 3.31 24.85 -2.21
CA ARG A 311 2.33 24.95 -1.11
C ARG A 311 2.97 25.20 0.27
N GLY A 312 4.29 25.40 0.33
CA GLY A 312 5.02 25.80 1.54
C GLY A 312 5.60 24.65 2.35
N TRP A 313 5.62 23.42 1.84
CA TRP A 313 6.34 22.33 2.48
C TRP A 313 7.84 22.55 2.37
N SER A 314 8.54 22.38 3.48
CA SER A 314 10.00 22.45 3.46
C SER A 314 10.58 21.24 2.71
N ARG A 315 11.79 21.38 2.17
CA ARG A 315 12.47 20.27 1.50
C ARG A 315 12.61 19.03 2.39
N ALA A 316 12.88 19.23 3.68
CA ALA A 316 13.00 18.13 4.64
C ALA A 316 11.66 17.40 4.86
N GLU A 317 10.55 18.13 4.92
CA GLU A 317 9.22 17.51 5.04
C GLU A 317 8.82 16.76 3.76
N CYS A 318 9.16 17.31 2.58
CA CYS A 318 9.00 16.60 1.32
C CYS A 318 9.82 15.30 1.31
N ASP A 319 11.13 15.36 1.61
CA ASP A 319 12.00 14.18 1.64
C ASP A 319 11.48 13.13 2.66
N ALA A 320 10.98 13.56 3.82
CA ALA A 320 10.40 12.68 4.84
C ALA A 320 9.17 11.91 4.33
N VAL A 321 8.17 12.61 3.79
CA VAL A 321 6.91 11.99 3.34
C VAL A 321 7.09 11.20 2.05
N LEU A 322 7.89 11.71 1.12
CA LEU A 322 8.05 11.13 -0.20
C LEU A 322 9.03 9.95 -0.19
N HIS A 323 9.82 9.76 0.86
CA HIS A 323 10.84 8.70 0.91
C HIS A 323 11.16 8.19 2.33
N ASP A 324 11.69 9.06 3.20
CA ASP A 324 12.44 8.61 4.37
C ASP A 324 11.58 7.83 5.38
N ASN A 325 10.33 8.25 5.59
CA ASN A 325 9.44 7.60 6.55
C ASN A 325 9.09 6.18 6.13
N LEU A 326 8.75 5.95 4.85
CA LEU A 326 8.45 4.61 4.34
C LEU A 326 9.71 3.74 4.33
N ARG A 327 10.85 4.30 3.92
CA ARG A 327 12.13 3.59 3.94
C ARG A 327 12.47 3.14 5.37
N ALA A 328 12.34 4.02 6.36
CA ALA A 328 12.62 3.69 7.76
C ALA A 328 11.64 2.66 8.33
N PHE A 329 10.35 2.77 7.99
CA PHE A 329 9.34 1.79 8.38
C PHE A 329 9.67 0.40 7.85
N LEU A 330 9.97 0.29 6.54
CA LEU A 330 10.27 -0.99 5.92
C LEU A 330 11.61 -1.58 6.40
N ASP A 331 12.62 -0.76 6.69
CA ASP A 331 13.87 -1.25 7.30
C ASP A 331 13.58 -1.92 8.65
N GLY A 332 12.74 -1.31 9.50
CA GLY A 332 12.32 -1.93 10.76
C GLY A 332 11.61 -3.27 10.57
N VAL A 333 10.78 -3.40 9.54
CA VAL A 333 10.10 -4.66 9.16
C VAL A 333 11.12 -5.72 8.70
N LEU A 334 12.07 -5.34 7.83
CA LEU A 334 13.01 -6.24 7.19
C LEU A 334 14.18 -6.67 8.09
N ASP A 335 14.56 -5.83 9.05
CA ASP A 335 15.56 -6.13 10.07
C ASP A 335 15.01 -7.00 11.20
N HIS A 336 13.70 -7.29 11.21
CA HIS A 336 12.98 -7.93 12.32
C HIS A 336 13.18 -7.19 13.65
N HIS A 337 13.35 -5.86 13.59
CA HIS A 337 13.44 -5.05 14.79
C HIS A 337 12.08 -5.01 15.50
N GLU A 338 12.06 -5.23 16.81
CA GLU A 338 10.84 -5.01 17.61
C GLU A 338 10.41 -3.53 17.46
N PRO A 339 9.12 -3.24 17.15
CA PRO A 339 8.63 -1.87 17.08
C PRO A 339 8.88 -1.10 18.37
N SER A 340 9.14 0.20 18.26
CA SER A 340 9.41 1.09 19.39
C SER A 340 8.15 1.45 20.21
N CYS A 341 7.31 0.48 20.53
CA CYS A 341 6.14 0.70 21.39
C CYS A 341 6.50 0.48 22.86
N ARG A 342 6.29 1.51 23.69
CA ARG A 342 6.20 1.32 25.15
C ARG A 342 4.80 0.75 25.43
N PRO A 343 4.67 -0.39 26.11
CA PRO A 343 3.35 -0.89 26.50
C PRO A 343 2.68 0.17 27.36
N SER A 344 1.49 0.61 26.95
CA SER A 344 0.61 1.39 27.83
C SER A 344 0.33 0.52 29.06
N PRO A 345 0.55 0.99 30.29
CA PRO A 345 0.25 0.18 31.47
C PRO A 345 -1.25 -0.07 31.46
N ALA A 346 -1.63 -1.32 31.19
CA ALA A 346 -3.00 -1.76 31.20
C ALA A 346 -3.62 -1.37 32.56
N GLY A 347 -4.53 -0.41 32.52
CA GLY A 347 -5.36 -0.06 33.65
C GLY A 347 -6.31 -1.22 33.92
N HIS A 348 -5.92 -2.15 34.79
CA HIS A 348 -6.88 -3.02 35.45
C HIS A 348 -7.75 -2.16 36.38
N ARG A 349 -9.01 -1.94 35.98
CA ARG A 349 -10.14 -1.78 36.89
C ARG A 349 -11.37 -2.42 36.29
#